data_AF-L7IYY6-F1
#
_entry.id   AF-L7IYY6-F1
#
_cell.length_a   1.000
_cell.length_b   1.000
_cell.length_c   1.000
_cell.angle_alpha   90.00
_cell.angle_beta   90.00
_cell.angle_gamma   90.00
#
_symmetry.space_group_name_H-M   'P 1'
#
loop_
_entity.id
_entity.type
_entity.pdbx_description
1 polymer ?
#
loop_
_entity_poly.entity_id
_entity_poly.type
_entity_poly.pdbx_seq_one_letter_code
_entity_poly.pdbx_strand_id
1 'polypeptide(L)'
;MFPSRALRAYQPGHSKPNITGFDPKTFVQAATKKRYDPWERLESWRYTGQFSRFNRFKGAFPGLGIATVAFAAYCTYEHFFLKEDHHVEGHH
;
A
#
# COMPACT_ATOMS: atom_id res chain seq x y z
N MET A 1 -9.30 24.04 61.09
CA MET A 1 -10.15 23.57 59.97
C MET A 1 -9.37 22.53 59.20
N PHE A 2 -9.77 21.26 59.26
CA PHE A 2 -9.09 20.19 58.51
C PHE A 2 -9.67 20.12 57.10
N PRO A 3 -8.85 20.15 56.04
CA PRO A 3 -9.34 19.99 54.68
C PRO A 3 -9.97 18.59 54.54
N SER A 4 -11.28 18.57 54.35
CA SER A 4 -12.08 17.37 54.14
C SER A 4 -11.55 16.56 52.96
N ARG A 5 -11.51 15.23 53.13
CA ARG A 5 -10.93 14.22 52.20
C ARG A 5 -11.36 14.38 50.73
N ALA A 6 -12.48 15.04 50.46
CA ALA A 6 -12.95 15.37 49.11
C ALA A 6 -11.97 16.27 48.32
N LEU A 7 -11.23 17.17 48.98
CA LEU A 7 -10.29 18.07 48.31
C LEU A 7 -8.97 17.39 47.91
N ARG A 8 -8.67 16.18 48.43
CA ARG A 8 -7.50 15.40 48.01
C ARG A 8 -7.69 14.75 46.63
N ALA A 9 -8.93 14.62 46.15
CA ALA A 9 -9.21 13.98 44.86
C ALA A 9 -8.95 14.90 43.65
N TYR A 10 -8.76 16.20 43.87
CA TYR A 10 -8.44 17.17 42.82
C TYR A 10 -6.94 17.45 42.78
N GLN A 11 -6.14 16.42 42.45
CA GLN A 11 -4.74 16.66 42.07
C GLN A 11 -4.70 17.14 40.62
N PRO A 12 -4.23 18.37 40.34
CA PRO A 12 -4.02 18.82 38.98
C PRO A 12 -2.96 17.91 38.34
N GLY A 13 -3.36 17.18 37.29
CA GLY A 13 -2.52 16.19 36.60
C GLY A 13 -3.00 14.74 36.68
N HIS A 14 -3.99 14.41 37.51
CA HIS A 14 -4.61 13.09 37.50
C HIS A 14 -5.86 13.07 36.59
N SER A 15 -5.81 12.25 35.54
CA SER A 15 -6.98 11.96 34.70
C SER A 15 -8.09 11.35 35.54
N LYS A 16 -9.34 11.81 35.33
CA LYS A 16 -10.53 11.25 36.00
C LYS A 16 -10.52 9.71 35.86
N PRO A 17 -10.77 8.95 36.94
CA PRO A 17 -10.79 7.50 36.86
C PRO A 17 -11.87 7.07 35.85
N ASN A 18 -11.46 6.35 34.81
CA ASN A 18 -12.40 5.92 33.79
C ASN A 18 -13.26 4.78 34.33
N ILE A 19 -14.57 5.02 34.45
CA ILE A 19 -15.55 4.09 35.01
C ILE A 19 -15.64 2.82 34.15
N THR A 20 -15.37 2.95 32.84
CA THR A 20 -15.41 1.83 31.89
C THR A 20 -14.10 1.03 31.85
N GLY A 21 -13.04 1.48 32.53
CA GLY A 21 -11.72 0.83 32.50
C GLY A 21 -10.99 0.91 31.15
N PHE A 22 -11.59 1.51 30.12
CA PHE A 22 -10.99 1.66 28.80
C PHE A 22 -10.05 2.87 28.77
N ASP A 23 -8.77 2.68 28.46
CA ASP A 23 -7.83 3.80 28.25
C ASP A 23 -7.32 3.78 26.79
N PRO A 24 -7.61 4.81 25.99
CA PRO A 24 -7.16 4.85 24.61
C PRO A 24 -5.62 4.88 24.48
N LYS A 25 -4.89 5.40 25.49
CA LYS A 25 -3.42 5.42 25.45
C LYS A 25 -2.83 4.03 25.65
N THR A 26 -3.39 3.25 26.57
CA THR A 26 -2.97 1.85 26.78
C THR A 26 -3.36 0.99 25.58
N PHE A 27 -4.52 1.24 24.98
CA PHE A 27 -4.92 0.60 23.73
C PHE A 27 -3.92 0.89 22.60
N VAL A 28 -3.55 2.16 22.38
CA VAL A 28 -2.56 2.52 21.34
C VAL A 28 -1.21 1.87 21.63
N GLN A 29 -0.75 1.85 22.88
CA GLN A 29 0.48 1.13 23.25
C GLN A 29 0.40 -0.37 22.96
N ALA A 30 -0.74 -1.00 23.24
CA ALA A 30 -0.95 -2.43 22.98
C ALA A 30 -1.10 -2.74 21.49
N ALA A 31 -1.73 -1.85 20.72
CA ALA A 31 -1.94 -1.98 19.28
C ALA A 31 -0.68 -1.63 18.46
N THR A 32 0.27 -0.90 19.05
CA THR A 32 1.53 -0.56 18.39
C THR A 32 2.34 -1.83 18.16
N LYS A 33 2.78 -2.05 16.92
CA LYS A 33 3.64 -3.18 16.57
C LYS A 33 4.86 -3.19 17.50
N LYS A 34 5.07 -4.31 18.21
CA LYS A 34 6.24 -4.47 19.08
C LYS A 34 7.53 -4.36 18.24
N ARG A 35 8.57 -3.78 18.83
CA ARG A 35 9.87 -3.57 18.18
C ARG A 35 10.55 -4.88 17.75
N TYR A 36 10.25 -5.99 18.44
CA TYR A 36 10.79 -7.31 18.15
C TYR A 36 9.66 -8.33 18.17
N ASP A 37 9.58 -9.12 17.11
CA ASP A 37 8.69 -10.26 16.99
C ASP A 37 9.51 -11.55 16.94
N PRO A 38 9.39 -12.46 17.92
CA PRO A 38 10.17 -13.70 17.94
C PRO A 38 9.89 -14.61 16.72
N TRP A 39 8.77 -14.42 16.02
CA TRP A 39 8.40 -15.23 14.86
C TRP A 39 8.83 -14.60 13.53
N GLU A 40 9.40 -13.39 13.52
CA GLU A 40 9.71 -12.66 12.29
C GLU A 40 10.55 -13.50 11.30
N ARG A 41 11.55 -14.23 11.81
CA ARG A 41 12.38 -15.11 10.98
C ARG A 41 11.59 -16.28 10.39
N LEU A 42 10.67 -16.84 11.17
CA LEU A 42 9.81 -17.96 10.78
C LEU A 42 8.71 -17.51 9.81
N GLU A 43 8.30 -16.25 9.84
CA GLU A 43 7.33 -15.68 8.89
C GLU A 43 7.98 -15.14 7.60
N SER A 44 9.31 -14.90 7.62
CA SER A 44 10.04 -14.25 6.54
C SER A 44 9.90 -14.94 5.17
N TRP A 45 9.81 -16.27 5.13
CA TRP A 45 9.72 -17.03 3.87
C TRP A 45 8.47 -16.67 3.04
N ARG A 46 7.38 -16.21 3.69
CA ARG A 46 6.12 -15.84 3.02
C ARG A 46 6.22 -14.54 2.21
N TYR A 47 7.22 -13.73 2.50
CA TYR A 47 7.36 -12.38 1.93
C TYR A 47 8.71 -12.15 1.26
N THR A 48 9.56 -13.18 1.17
CA THR A 48 10.90 -13.13 0.57
C THR A 48 10.97 -14.05 -0.66
N GLY A 49 12.04 -13.91 -1.45
CA GLY A 49 12.27 -14.73 -2.65
C GLY A 49 11.13 -14.63 -3.67
N GLN A 50 10.60 -15.78 -4.10
CA GLN A 50 9.51 -15.89 -5.09
C GLN A 50 8.21 -15.20 -4.63
N PHE A 51 7.98 -15.09 -3.32
CA PHE A 51 6.78 -14.47 -2.77
C PHE A 51 6.95 -13.00 -2.40
N SER A 52 8.07 -12.38 -2.77
CA SER A 52 8.29 -10.95 -2.60
C SER A 52 7.23 -10.13 -3.34
N ARG A 53 6.95 -8.91 -2.83
CA ARG A 53 5.97 -7.99 -3.45
C ARG A 53 6.21 -7.82 -4.94
N PHE A 54 7.46 -7.64 -5.34
CA PHE A 54 7.83 -7.44 -6.74
C PHE A 54 7.55 -8.69 -7.58
N ASN A 55 7.95 -9.88 -7.12
CA ASN A 55 7.75 -11.12 -7.89
C ASN A 55 6.27 -11.47 -8.09
N ARG A 56 5.38 -11.07 -7.17
CA ARG A 56 3.92 -11.19 -7.36
C ARG A 56 3.41 -10.38 -8.56
N PHE A 57 4.04 -9.26 -8.87
CA PHE A 57 3.63 -8.38 -9.98
C PHE A 57 4.36 -8.64 -11.30
N LYS A 58 5.48 -9.37 -11.30
CA LYS A 58 6.23 -9.67 -12.54
C LYS A 58 5.39 -10.41 -13.59
N GLY A 59 4.40 -11.18 -13.16
CA GLY A 59 3.46 -11.89 -14.02
C GLY A 59 2.13 -11.18 -14.26
N ALA A 60 1.96 -9.92 -13.83
CA ALA A 60 0.66 -9.23 -13.94
C ALA A 60 0.23 -8.95 -15.40
N PHE A 61 1.20 -8.77 -16.31
CA PHE A 61 0.94 -8.50 -17.73
C PHE A 61 1.79 -9.41 -18.63
N PRO A 62 1.45 -10.71 -18.70
CA PRO A 62 2.15 -11.61 -19.59
C PRO A 62 1.93 -11.16 -21.05
N GLY A 63 3.02 -11.00 -21.80
CA GLY A 63 2.95 -10.66 -23.22
C GLY A 63 2.82 -9.17 -23.56
N LEU A 64 2.74 -8.25 -22.58
CA LEU A 64 2.67 -6.80 -22.87
C LEU A 64 3.85 -6.33 -23.71
N GLY A 65 5.06 -6.84 -23.45
CA GLY A 65 6.24 -6.51 -24.26
C GLY A 65 6.09 -6.93 -25.72
N ILE A 66 5.62 -8.16 -25.98
CA ILE A 66 5.41 -8.67 -27.34
C ILE A 66 4.31 -7.88 -28.05
N ALA A 67 3.19 -7.63 -27.36
CA ALA A 67 2.08 -6.85 -27.90
C ALA A 67 2.53 -5.43 -28.27
N THR A 68 3.33 -4.79 -27.42
CA THR A 68 3.85 -3.43 -27.68
C THR A 68 4.76 -3.42 -28.90
N VAL A 69 5.66 -4.40 -29.03
CA VAL A 69 6.55 -4.52 -30.20
C VAL A 69 5.74 -4.78 -31.47
N ALA A 70 4.80 -5.71 -31.45
CA ALA A 70 3.96 -6.01 -32.61
C ALA A 70 3.11 -4.80 -33.03
N PHE A 71 2.52 -4.11 -32.05
CA PHE A 71 1.76 -2.88 -32.29
C PHE A 71 2.63 -1.78 -32.90
N ALA A 72 3.82 -1.53 -32.35
CA ALA A 72 4.75 -0.56 -32.91
C ALA A 72 5.16 -0.91 -34.34
N ALA A 73 5.48 -2.18 -34.61
CA ALA A 73 5.81 -2.66 -35.95
C ALA A 73 4.66 -2.42 -36.93
N TYR A 74 3.43 -2.73 -36.53
CA TYR A 74 2.24 -2.45 -37.33
C TYR A 74 2.06 -0.95 -37.60
N CYS A 75 2.17 -0.10 -36.57
CA CYS A 75 2.07 1.36 -36.74
C CYS A 75 3.15 1.90 -37.70
N THR A 76 4.39 1.41 -37.61
CA THR A 76 5.45 1.80 -38.55
C THR A 76 5.15 1.32 -39.97
N TYR A 77 4.65 0.10 -40.13
CA TYR A 77 4.26 -0.44 -41.42
C TYR A 77 3.11 0.39 -42.03
N GLU A 78 2.08 0.68 -41.25
CA GLU A 78 0.96 1.51 -41.68
C GLU A 78 1.42 2.93 -42.05
N HIS A 79 2.32 3.52 -41.25
CA HIS A 79 2.77 4.89 -41.46
C HIS A 79 3.65 5.06 -42.71
N PHE A 80 4.51 4.10 -43.03
CA PHE A 80 5.43 4.20 -44.15
C PHE A 80 4.94 3.50 -45.42
N PHE A 81 4.22 2.38 -45.31
CA PHE A 81 3.83 1.59 -46.47
C PHE A 81 2.35 1.74 -46.84
N LEU A 82 1.44 1.94 -45.89
CA LEU A 82 0.01 2.12 -46.22
C LEU A 82 -0.39 3.59 -46.46
N LYS A 83 0.31 4.57 -45.86
CA LYS A 83 0.01 6.00 -46.11
C LYS A 83 0.51 6.50 -47.47
N GLU A 84 1.55 5.90 -48.03
CA GLU A 84 2.10 6.33 -49.33
C GLU A 84 1.22 5.91 -50.54
N ASP A 85 0.35 4.91 -50.38
CA ASP A 85 -0.52 4.39 -51.45
C ASP A 85 -1.94 5.03 -51.52
N HIS A 86 -2.30 5.96 -50.63
CA HIS A 86 -3.63 6.62 -50.60
C HIS A 86 -3.63 8.10 -51.05
N HIS A 87 -2.67 8.50 -51.88
CA HIS A 87 -2.61 9.82 -52.50
C HIS A 87 -2.70 9.78 -54.04
N VAL A 88 -3.51 8.89 -54.62
CA VAL A 88 -4.03 9.09 -55.98
C VAL A 88 -5.44 8.50 -56.05
N GLU A 89 -6.37 9.26 -56.62
CA GLU A 89 -7.75 8.87 -56.97
C GLU A 89 -8.86 9.17 -55.94
N GLY A 90 -8.99 10.47 -55.65
CA GLY A 90 -10.25 11.10 -55.23
C GLY A 90 -10.55 12.29 -56.16
N HIS A 91 -11.04 12.02 -57.37
CA HIS A 91 -11.65 13.03 -58.24
C HIS A 91 -13.18 12.84 -58.23
N HIS A 92 -13.89 13.95 -58.01
CA HIS A 92 -15.34 14.21 -58.00
C HIS A 92 -16.09 14.07 -56.67
#